data_AF-A0A9D0HF67-F1
#
_entry.id   AF-A0A9D0HF67-F1
#
_cell.length_a   1.000
_cell.length_b   1.000
_cell.length_c   1.000
_cell.angle_alpha   90.00
_cell.angle_beta   90.00
_cell.angle_gamma   90.00
#
_symmetry.space_group_name_H-M   'P 1'
#
loop_
_entity.id
_entity.type
_entity.pdbx_description
1 polymer ?
#
loop_
_entity_poly.entity_id
_entity_poly.type
_entity_poly.pdbx_seq_one_letter_code
_entity_poly.pdbx_strand_id
1 'polypeptide(L)'
;MAACATEESVEFGDPARVTGGFSSGSGSEVECTPTPLCGVSFSSDIYQNIFTAPLDGATPSGACAESNCHNEGAGGLVLPASSAAEAHANLLKFKLFGSLPYVVPCHPELSYIVCNLLLQPGATNPYIGPNETFQGGCGSQMPKSTQEVTTQPLTGEQLATIAEWITCGAPLN
;
A
#
# COMPACT_ATOMS: atom_id res chain seq x y z
N MET A 1 -18.02 -7.01 10.67
CA MET A 1 -17.99 -6.08 9.51
C MET A 1 -16.53 -5.72 9.30
N ALA A 2 -16.01 -5.64 8.07
CA ALA A 2 -14.64 -5.23 7.79
C ALA A 2 -14.62 -3.79 7.24
N ALA A 3 -13.64 -2.99 7.68
CA ALA A 3 -13.55 -1.56 7.48
C ALA A 3 -12.36 -1.33 6.56
N CYS A 4 -12.69 -0.83 5.38
CA CYS A 4 -11.74 -0.59 4.31
C CYS A 4 -11.58 0.93 4.22
N ALA A 5 -10.36 1.46 4.10
CA ALA A 5 -10.20 2.91 4.08
C ALA A 5 -10.71 3.46 2.75
N THR A 6 -11.54 4.49 2.82
CA THR A 6 -12.25 5.07 1.68
C THR A 6 -11.80 6.51 1.38
N GLU A 7 -10.80 7.04 2.07
CA GLU A 7 -10.35 8.43 1.91
C GLU A 7 -9.28 8.57 0.82
N GLU A 8 -9.66 8.21 -0.41
CA GLU A 8 -9.16 8.89 -1.62
C GLU A 8 -10.08 10.06 -2.04
N SER A 9 -11.02 10.44 -1.18
CA SER A 9 -11.94 11.54 -1.40
C SER A 9 -11.19 12.87 -1.33
N VAL A 10 -11.07 13.53 -2.48
CA VAL A 10 -10.55 14.89 -2.61
C VAL A 10 -11.43 15.85 -1.81
N GLU A 11 -10.96 16.35 -0.68
CA GLU A 11 -11.42 17.66 -0.21
C GLU A 11 -10.76 18.71 -1.11
N PHE A 12 -11.51 19.21 -2.09
CA PHE A 12 -11.07 20.31 -2.94
C PHE A 12 -10.87 21.57 -2.08
N GLY A 13 -9.64 21.79 -1.64
CA GLY A 13 -9.20 23.05 -1.06
C GLY A 13 -9.02 24.11 -2.15
N ASP A 14 -9.98 25.05 -2.19
CA ASP A 14 -9.96 26.44 -2.70
C ASP A 14 -8.89 26.84 -3.77
N PRO A 15 -9.29 27.20 -5.02
CA PRO A 15 -8.39 27.49 -6.14
C PRO A 15 -7.58 28.80 -6.06
N ALA A 16 -7.46 29.45 -4.89
CA ALA A 16 -6.93 30.80 -4.79
C ALA A 16 -5.40 30.93 -4.56
N ARG A 17 -4.61 29.85 -4.52
CA ARG A 17 -3.16 29.96 -4.26
C ARG A 17 -2.27 28.99 -5.06
N VAL A 18 -2.09 29.25 -6.35
CA VAL A 18 -0.86 28.80 -7.04
C VAL A 18 -0.38 29.90 -8.00
N THR A 19 0.32 30.88 -7.46
CA THR A 19 1.23 31.74 -8.24
C THR A 19 2.65 31.31 -7.89
N GLY A 20 3.33 30.66 -8.83
CA GLY A 20 4.72 30.25 -8.65
C GLY A 20 5.05 29.04 -9.51
N GLY A 21 5.51 29.29 -10.73
CA GLY A 21 5.99 28.24 -11.63
C GLY A 21 7.20 27.50 -11.06
N PHE A 22 7.33 26.23 -11.41
CA PHE A 22 8.59 25.51 -11.31
C PHE A 22 8.84 24.73 -12.59
N SER A 23 10.06 24.94 -13.08
CA SER A 23 10.68 24.43 -14.28
C SER A 23 10.68 22.90 -14.36
N SER A 24 10.66 22.41 -15.59
CA SER A 24 10.92 21.03 -15.99
C SER A 24 12.08 20.40 -15.23
N GLY A 25 11.81 19.37 -14.43
CA GLY A 25 12.81 18.53 -13.79
C GLY A 25 13.06 17.27 -14.60
N SER A 26 14.29 17.10 -15.08
CA SER A 26 14.80 15.83 -15.58
C SER A 26 14.83 14.84 -14.41
N GLY A 27 13.91 13.88 -14.39
CA GLY A 27 13.89 12.82 -13.39
C GLY A 27 15.00 11.82 -13.70
N SER A 28 15.97 11.70 -12.80
CA SER A 28 16.79 10.49 -12.72
C SER A 28 15.83 9.34 -12.45
N GLU A 29 15.60 8.48 -13.45
CA GLU A 29 14.98 7.19 -13.24
C GLU A 29 15.84 6.49 -12.19
N VAL A 30 15.28 6.25 -11.02
CA VAL A 30 15.99 5.48 -10.01
C VAL A 30 16.11 4.07 -10.59
N GLU A 31 17.32 3.69 -11.02
CA GLU A 31 17.56 2.42 -11.67
C GLU A 31 17.24 1.29 -10.69
N CYS A 32 16.06 0.71 -10.85
CA CYS A 32 15.66 -0.51 -10.16
C CYS A 32 15.77 -1.67 -11.15
N THR A 33 16.59 -2.66 -10.81
CA THR A 33 16.60 -3.94 -11.51
C THR A 33 15.87 -4.95 -10.64
N PRO A 34 14.63 -5.35 -11.00
CA PRO A 34 13.93 -6.37 -10.26
C PRO A 34 14.76 -7.65 -10.19
N THR A 35 14.88 -8.20 -8.98
CA THR A 35 15.58 -9.46 -8.74
C THR A 35 14.56 -10.60 -8.79
N PRO A 36 14.52 -11.39 -9.88
CA PRO A 36 13.55 -12.50 -9.99
C PRO A 36 13.81 -13.63 -8.98
N LEU A 37 14.99 -13.65 -8.35
CA LEU A 37 15.37 -14.60 -7.28
C LEU A 37 15.12 -14.02 -5.88
N CYS A 38 14.19 -13.07 -5.73
CA CYS A 38 13.82 -12.59 -4.40
C CYS A 38 13.35 -13.76 -3.53
N GLY A 39 13.81 -13.78 -2.28
CA GLY A 39 13.37 -14.78 -1.29
C GLY A 39 11.88 -14.66 -0.93
N VAL A 40 11.28 -13.51 -1.24
CA VAL A 40 9.84 -13.23 -1.07
C VAL A 40 9.14 -13.32 -2.41
N SER A 41 8.12 -14.17 -2.50
CA SER A 41 7.19 -14.28 -3.62
C SER A 41 5.99 -13.37 -3.42
N PHE A 42 5.64 -12.58 -4.44
CA PHE A 42 4.39 -11.81 -4.37
C PHE A 42 3.19 -12.76 -4.24
N SER A 43 3.16 -13.84 -5.02
CA SER A 43 2.01 -14.73 -5.04
C SER A 43 1.83 -15.48 -3.71
N SER A 44 2.88 -16.10 -3.16
CA SER A 44 2.72 -16.90 -1.92
C SER A 44 2.80 -16.06 -0.66
N ASP A 45 3.77 -15.15 -0.56
CA ASP A 45 4.15 -14.57 0.73
C ASP A 45 3.41 -13.27 1.03
N ILE A 46 3.02 -12.54 -0.02
CA ILE A 46 2.26 -11.30 0.12
C ILE A 46 0.79 -11.54 -0.18
N TYR A 47 0.49 -12.01 -1.38
CA TYR A 47 -0.89 -12.08 -1.83
C TYR A 47 -1.68 -13.12 -1.04
N GLN A 48 -1.21 -14.37 -0.99
CA GLN A 48 -1.90 -15.44 -0.25
C GLN A 48 -1.87 -15.21 1.27
N ASN A 49 -0.72 -14.84 1.83
CA ASN A 49 -0.49 -14.81 3.28
C ASN A 49 -0.79 -13.46 3.96
N ILE A 50 -0.95 -12.37 3.21
CA ILE A 50 -1.21 -11.03 3.77
C ILE A 50 -2.48 -10.41 3.15
N PHE A 51 -2.63 -10.43 1.82
CA PHE A 51 -3.76 -9.72 1.18
C PHE A 51 -5.05 -10.52 1.15
N THR A 52 -4.99 -11.84 1.04
CA THR A 52 -6.17 -12.72 1.04
C THR A 52 -6.31 -13.54 2.31
N ALA A 53 -5.27 -13.59 3.15
CA ALA A 53 -5.32 -14.34 4.40
C ALA A 53 -6.27 -13.68 5.41
N PRO A 54 -7.09 -14.47 6.12
CA PRO A 54 -7.75 -14.05 7.35
C PRO A 54 -6.73 -13.45 8.31
N LEU A 55 -6.85 -12.15 8.64
CA LEU A 55 -5.93 -11.50 9.56
C LEU A 55 -6.10 -11.96 11.02
N ASP A 56 -7.13 -12.75 11.33
CA ASP A 56 -7.41 -13.36 12.64
C ASP A 56 -7.20 -14.89 12.69
N GLY A 57 -6.79 -15.51 11.58
CA GLY A 57 -6.62 -16.97 11.46
C GLY A 57 -7.90 -17.81 11.60
N ALA A 58 -9.08 -17.19 11.70
CA ALA A 58 -10.34 -17.87 11.98
C ALA A 58 -11.50 -17.46 11.04
N THR A 59 -11.47 -16.26 10.47
CA THR A 59 -12.47 -15.73 9.54
C THR A 59 -11.86 -14.76 8.51
N PRO A 60 -12.18 -14.85 7.20
CA PRO A 60 -11.60 -14.00 6.15
C PRO A 60 -11.68 -12.48 6.39
N SER A 61 -12.56 -12.05 7.28
CA SER A 61 -12.85 -10.65 7.55
C SER A 61 -11.60 -9.81 7.82
N GLY A 62 -11.39 -8.82 6.96
CA GLY A 62 -10.34 -7.80 7.10
C GLY A 62 -9.17 -7.94 6.13
N ALA A 63 -9.14 -8.97 5.28
CA ALA A 63 -8.09 -9.10 4.26
C ALA A 63 -8.22 -7.99 3.21
N CYS A 64 -7.07 -7.51 2.70
CA CYS A 64 -7.03 -6.39 1.75
C CYS A 64 -7.84 -6.68 0.47
N ALA A 65 -7.80 -7.91 -0.02
CA ALA A 65 -8.43 -8.38 -1.24
C ALA A 65 -9.84 -8.96 -1.03
N GLU A 66 -10.52 -8.64 0.08
CA GLU A 66 -11.94 -9.00 0.24
C GLU A 66 -12.87 -8.08 -0.56
N SER A 67 -14.08 -8.58 -0.86
CA SER A 67 -15.16 -7.89 -1.60
C SER A 67 -15.45 -6.47 -1.14
N ASN A 68 -15.45 -6.22 0.18
CA ASN A 68 -15.75 -4.94 0.77
C ASN A 68 -14.55 -3.98 0.83
N CYS A 69 -13.33 -4.47 0.56
CA CYS A 69 -12.10 -3.69 0.48
C CYS A 69 -11.66 -3.56 -0.98
N HIS A 70 -10.55 -4.14 -1.38
CA HIS A 70 -9.96 -3.85 -2.68
C HIS A 70 -10.38 -4.82 -3.78
N ASN A 71 -11.10 -5.91 -3.52
CA ASN A 71 -11.52 -6.82 -4.59
C ASN A 71 -12.39 -6.12 -5.65
N GLU A 72 -13.26 -5.21 -5.23
CA GLU A 72 -14.16 -4.46 -6.10
C GLU A 72 -13.72 -2.99 -6.29
N GLY A 73 -12.50 -2.64 -5.88
CA GLY A 73 -11.91 -1.33 -6.17
C GLY A 73 -12.16 -0.23 -5.13
N ALA A 74 -12.41 -0.57 -3.85
CA ALA A 74 -12.51 0.49 -2.83
C ALA A 74 -11.22 1.30 -2.76
N GLY A 75 -11.36 2.64 -2.65
CA GLY A 75 -10.22 3.56 -2.64
C GLY A 75 -9.35 3.42 -3.90
N GLY A 76 -9.97 3.22 -5.06
CA GLY A 76 -9.31 3.26 -6.39
C GLY A 76 -8.37 2.10 -6.71
N LEU A 77 -8.04 1.26 -5.72
CA LEU A 77 -7.17 0.09 -5.86
C LEU A 77 -8.00 -1.19 -6.00
N VAL A 78 -7.76 -1.92 -7.09
CA VAL A 78 -8.37 -3.23 -7.36
C VAL A 78 -7.36 -4.35 -7.08
N LEU A 79 -7.64 -5.20 -6.09
CA LEU A 79 -6.89 -6.42 -5.76
C LEU A 79 -7.83 -7.63 -5.95
N PRO A 80 -8.01 -8.15 -7.18
CA PRO A 80 -8.96 -9.22 -7.43
C PRO A 80 -8.56 -10.46 -6.64
N ALA A 81 -9.48 -11.08 -5.90
CA ALA A 81 -9.25 -12.28 -5.08
C ALA A 81 -8.90 -13.54 -5.90
N SER A 82 -9.09 -13.50 -7.23
CA SER A 82 -8.87 -14.62 -8.14
C SER A 82 -7.53 -14.59 -8.87
N SER A 83 -6.74 -13.51 -8.75
CA SER A 83 -5.55 -13.32 -9.59
C SER A 83 -4.46 -12.50 -8.89
N ALA A 84 -3.44 -13.20 -8.38
CA ALA A 84 -2.24 -12.55 -7.84
C ALA A 84 -1.52 -11.70 -8.91
N ALA A 85 -1.44 -12.17 -10.15
CA ALA A 85 -0.79 -11.44 -11.23
C ALA A 85 -1.50 -10.12 -11.55
N GLU A 86 -2.83 -10.11 -11.54
CA GLU A 86 -3.61 -8.89 -11.77
C GLU A 86 -3.54 -7.93 -10.58
N ALA A 87 -3.64 -8.47 -9.35
CA ALA A 87 -3.46 -7.70 -8.13
C ALA A 87 -2.07 -7.01 -8.09
N HIS A 88 -1.01 -7.73 -8.45
CA HIS A 88 0.35 -7.20 -8.57
C HIS A 88 0.42 -6.04 -9.57
N ALA A 89 -0.08 -6.26 -10.78
CA ALA A 89 -0.06 -5.25 -11.83
C ALA A 89 -0.86 -3.99 -11.45
N ASN A 90 -2.00 -4.17 -10.78
CA ASN A 90 -2.82 -3.06 -10.30
C ASN A 90 -2.11 -2.31 -9.17
N LEU A 91 -1.48 -3.01 -8.23
CA LEU A 91 -0.75 -2.42 -7.12
C LEU A 91 0.43 -1.55 -7.60
N LEU A 92 1.19 -2.03 -8.59
CA LEU A 92 2.31 -1.26 -9.17
C LEU A 92 1.86 -0.06 -10.01
N LYS A 93 0.65 -0.10 -10.58
CA LYS A 93 0.08 1.03 -11.35
C LYS A 93 -0.63 2.05 -10.48
N PHE A 94 -1.08 1.64 -9.29
CA PHE A 94 -1.88 2.47 -8.42
C PHE A 94 -1.09 3.69 -7.92
N LYS A 95 -1.76 4.84 -7.94
CA LYS A 95 -1.22 6.10 -7.47
C LYS A 95 -2.14 6.66 -6.39
N LEU A 96 -1.62 6.75 -5.17
CA LEU A 96 -2.28 7.43 -4.08
C LEU A 96 -2.51 8.90 -4.44
N PHE A 97 -3.73 9.40 -4.20
CA PHE A 97 -4.14 10.76 -4.57
C PHE A 97 -3.91 11.07 -6.06
N GLY A 98 -3.99 10.04 -6.92
CA GLY A 98 -3.87 10.16 -8.38
C GLY A 98 -2.47 10.48 -8.92
N SER A 99 -1.47 10.73 -8.06
CA SER A 99 -0.14 11.17 -8.50
C SER A 99 1.04 10.51 -7.80
N LEU A 100 0.85 9.98 -6.58
CA LEU A 100 1.94 9.47 -5.75
C LEU A 100 2.04 7.94 -5.88
N PRO A 101 3.19 7.38 -6.28
CA PRO A 101 3.31 5.95 -6.50
C PRO A 101 3.09 5.17 -5.20
N TYR A 102 2.18 4.21 -5.21
CA TYR A 102 1.90 3.44 -4.00
C TYR A 102 3.01 2.43 -3.68
N VAL A 103 3.63 1.88 -4.73
CA VAL A 103 4.84 1.06 -4.67
C VAL A 103 5.91 1.70 -5.55
N VAL A 104 7.10 1.91 -4.98
CA VAL A 104 8.32 2.31 -5.70
C VAL A 104 9.29 1.14 -5.62
N PRO A 105 9.43 0.34 -6.69
CA PRO A 105 10.36 -0.78 -6.74
C PRO A 105 11.76 -0.38 -6.29
N CYS A 106 12.42 -1.24 -5.51
CA CYS A 106 13.73 -1.06 -4.88
C CYS A 106 13.76 -0.02 -3.73
N HIS A 107 12.68 0.72 -3.49
CA HIS A 107 12.64 1.84 -2.53
C HIS A 107 11.44 1.73 -1.59
N PRO A 108 11.50 0.85 -0.57
CA PRO A 108 10.43 0.74 0.43
C PRO A 108 10.19 2.08 1.16
N GLU A 109 11.24 2.88 1.41
CA GLU A 109 11.14 4.21 2.02
C GLU A 109 10.34 5.23 1.20
N LEU A 110 10.29 5.03 -0.13
CA LEU A 110 9.51 5.89 -1.03
C LEU A 110 8.12 5.33 -1.34
N SER A 111 7.79 4.14 -0.83
CA SER A 111 6.55 3.44 -1.13
C SER A 111 5.48 3.74 -0.09
N TYR A 112 4.35 4.31 -0.51
CA TYR A 112 3.24 4.60 0.41
C TYR A 112 2.59 3.34 0.99
N ILE A 113 2.69 2.18 0.32
CA ILE A 113 2.12 0.94 0.83
C ILE A 113 2.64 0.59 2.22
N VAL A 114 3.95 0.67 2.47
CA VAL A 114 4.55 0.25 3.74
C VAL A 114 4.30 1.25 4.86
N CYS A 115 4.16 2.52 4.53
CA CYS A 115 3.96 3.60 5.50
C CYS A 115 2.48 3.75 5.90
N ASN A 116 1.55 3.34 5.02
CA ASN A 116 0.11 3.31 5.29
C ASN A 116 -0.33 2.06 6.09
N LEU A 117 0.55 1.12 6.46
CA LEU A 117 0.13 -0.09 7.19
C LEU A 117 -0.14 0.20 8.67
N LEU A 118 -1.32 -0.21 9.15
CA LEU A 118 -1.67 -0.27 10.55
C LEU A 118 -1.00 -1.51 11.17
N LEU A 119 -0.16 -1.29 12.17
CA LEU A 119 0.57 -2.37 12.85
C LEU A 119 0.01 -2.68 14.24
N GLN A 120 0.31 -3.87 14.73
CA GLN A 120 -0.12 -4.33 16.04
C GLN A 120 0.42 -3.42 17.15
N PRO A 121 -0.31 -3.28 18.29
CA PRO A 121 0.18 -2.52 19.43
C PRO A 121 1.58 -2.98 19.84
N GLY A 122 2.51 -2.03 19.95
CA GLY A 122 3.91 -2.30 20.30
C GLY A 122 4.84 -2.54 19.11
N ALA A 123 4.32 -2.65 17.89
CA ALA A 123 5.13 -2.60 16.67
C ALA A 123 5.34 -1.14 16.22
N THR A 124 6.53 -0.82 15.75
CA THR A 124 6.89 0.50 15.19
C THR A 124 7.03 0.39 13.69
N ASN A 125 6.41 1.31 12.96
CA ASN A 125 6.62 1.43 11.52
C ASN A 125 7.83 2.37 11.26
N PRO A 126 8.96 1.89 10.70
CA PRO A 126 10.11 2.73 10.40
C PRO A 126 9.90 3.58 9.13
N TYR A 127 8.86 3.29 8.33
CA TYR A 127 8.57 3.99 7.10
C TYR A 127 7.64 5.17 7.39
N ILE A 128 8.16 6.39 7.23
CA ILE A 128 7.44 7.65 7.50
C ILE A 128 6.87 8.30 6.22
N GLY A 129 7.04 7.64 5.09
CA GLY A 129 6.60 8.06 3.75
C GLY A 129 7.57 9.02 3.04
N PRO A 130 7.43 9.19 1.70
CA PRO A 130 8.38 9.93 0.87
C PRO A 130 8.30 11.45 0.98
N ASN A 131 7.33 12.01 1.73
CA ASN A 131 7.12 13.46 1.71
C ASN A 131 6.66 14.03 3.05
N GLU A 132 7.58 14.68 3.76
CA GLU A 132 7.32 15.42 5.00
C GLU A 132 6.46 16.69 4.78
N THR A 133 6.27 17.12 3.51
CA THR A 133 5.55 18.36 3.18
C THR A 133 4.05 18.21 2.93
N PHE A 134 3.56 16.99 2.68
CA PHE A 134 2.13 16.70 2.81
C PHE A 134 1.86 16.60 4.31
N GLN A 135 0.98 17.45 4.86
CA GLN A 135 0.60 17.41 6.27
C GLN A 135 0.04 16.02 6.61
N GLY A 136 0.90 15.06 6.97
CA GLY A 136 0.51 13.67 7.22
C GLY A 136 1.58 12.59 6.98
N GLY A 137 2.63 12.80 6.18
CA GLY A 137 3.72 11.82 5.92
C GLY A 137 3.31 10.55 5.14
N CYS A 138 2.14 9.99 5.44
CA CYS A 138 1.50 8.82 4.85
C CYS A 138 0.01 9.13 4.55
N GLY A 139 -0.61 8.31 3.72
CA GLY A 139 -2.07 8.33 3.52
C GLY A 139 -2.82 7.68 4.69
N SER A 140 -4.09 7.36 4.48
CA SER A 140 -4.90 6.67 5.50
C SER A 140 -4.31 5.30 5.87
N GLN A 141 -4.35 4.98 7.17
CA GLN A 141 -3.91 3.68 7.66
C GLN A 141 -4.81 2.54 7.15
N MET A 142 -4.19 1.43 6.80
CA MET A 142 -4.80 0.22 6.26
C MET A 142 -4.33 -1.02 7.04
N PRO A 143 -5.22 -1.94 7.43
CA PRO A 143 -6.68 -1.85 7.33
C PRO A 143 -7.28 -0.69 8.14
N LYS A 144 -8.48 -0.20 7.79
CA LYS A 144 -9.08 0.97 8.44
C LYS A 144 -9.52 0.62 9.86
N SER A 145 -8.87 1.21 10.86
CA SER A 145 -9.34 1.10 12.25
C SER A 145 -10.65 1.87 12.44
N THR A 146 -11.76 1.18 12.72
CA THR A 146 -13.02 1.80 13.16
C THR A 146 -13.55 1.09 14.40
N GLN A 147 -14.31 1.79 15.24
CA GLN A 147 -14.85 1.22 16.49
C GLN A 147 -15.83 0.04 16.28
N GLU A 148 -16.37 -0.11 15.07
CA GLU A 148 -17.39 -1.12 14.74
C GLU A 148 -16.82 -2.35 14.01
N VAL A 149 -15.53 -2.33 13.69
CA VAL A 149 -14.85 -3.38 12.96
C VAL A 149 -13.64 -3.85 13.74
N THR A 150 -13.55 -5.15 13.97
CA THR A 150 -12.32 -5.83 14.38
C THR A 150 -11.34 -5.86 13.20
N THR A 151 -10.71 -4.72 12.90
CA THR A 151 -9.60 -4.65 11.95
C THR A 151 -8.37 -5.16 12.66
N GLN A 152 -7.88 -6.31 12.22
CA GLN A 152 -6.64 -6.85 12.74
C GLN A 152 -5.47 -6.09 12.12
N PRO A 153 -4.62 -5.47 12.93
CA PRO A 153 -3.40 -4.84 12.45
C PRO A 153 -2.43 -5.89 11.88
N LEU A 154 -1.57 -5.48 10.95
CA LEU A 154 -0.49 -6.32 10.47
C LEU A 154 0.60 -6.49 11.54
N THR A 155 1.30 -7.63 11.49
CA THR A 155 2.50 -7.84 12.30
C THR A 155 3.70 -7.07 11.74
N GLY A 156 4.72 -6.84 12.57
CA GLY A 156 5.99 -6.31 12.09
C GLY A 156 6.68 -7.22 11.06
N GLU A 157 6.45 -8.54 11.14
CA GLU A 157 6.96 -9.51 10.16
C GLU A 157 6.28 -9.34 8.80
N GLN A 158 4.95 -9.18 8.76
CA GLN A 158 4.23 -8.92 7.51
C GLN A 158 4.67 -7.60 6.86
N LEU A 159 4.91 -6.55 7.65
CA LEU A 159 5.52 -5.32 7.15
C LEU A 159 6.91 -5.59 6.56
N ALA A 160 7.76 -6.34 7.26
CA ALA A 160 9.10 -6.67 6.78
C ALA A 160 9.08 -7.47 5.47
N THR A 161 8.16 -8.44 5.33
CA THR A 161 7.97 -9.22 4.09
C THR A 161 7.60 -8.31 2.91
N ILE A 162 6.67 -7.37 3.10
CA ILE A 162 6.30 -6.42 2.04
C ILE A 162 7.50 -5.52 1.68
N ALA A 163 8.22 -5.01 2.69
CA ALA A 163 9.38 -4.16 2.45
C ALA A 163 10.54 -4.88 1.76
N GLU A 164 10.80 -6.15 2.10
CA GLU A 164 11.82 -6.99 1.46
C GLU A 164 11.46 -7.23 -0.02
N TRP A 165 10.20 -7.56 -0.30
CA TRP A 165 9.72 -7.69 -1.68
C TRP A 165 9.91 -6.40 -2.49
N ILE A 166 9.59 -5.23 -1.92
CA ILE A 166 9.84 -3.95 -2.59
C ILE A 166 11.33 -3.75 -2.83
N THR A 167 12.17 -4.05 -1.84
CA THR A 167 13.64 -3.95 -1.93
C THR A 167 14.19 -4.80 -3.08
N CYS A 168 13.60 -5.97 -3.34
CA CYS A 168 13.91 -6.81 -4.50
C CYS A 168 13.41 -6.25 -5.86
N GLY A 169 12.82 -5.06 -5.89
CA GLY A 169 12.21 -4.49 -7.09
C GLY A 169 10.79 -4.98 -7.37
N ALA A 170 10.09 -5.43 -6.33
CA ALA A 170 8.68 -5.82 -6.38
C ALA A 170 8.33 -6.86 -7.48
N PRO A 171 9.07 -7.99 -7.62
CA PRO A 171 8.81 -8.99 -8.64
C PRO A 171 7.50 -9.76 -8.40
N LEU A 172 6.94 -10.38 -9.44
CA LEU A 172 5.74 -11.24 -9.28
C LEU A 172 6.05 -12.67 -8.80
N ASN A 173 7.30 -13.13 -9.00
CA ASN A 173 7.90 -14.45 -8.75
C ASN A 173 7.07 -15.52 -8.02
#